data_AF-A0A2N0EVY0-F1
#
_entry.id   AF-A0A2N0EVY0-F1
#
_cell.length_a   1.000
_cell.length_b   1.000
_cell.length_c   1.000
_cell.angle_alpha   90.00
_cell.angle_beta   90.00
_cell.angle_gamma   90.00
#
_symmetry.space_group_name_H-M   'P 1'
#
loop_
_entity.id
_entity.type
_entity.pdbx_description
1 polymer ?
#
loop_
_entity_poly.entity_id
_entity_poly.type
_entity_poly.pdbx_seq_one_letter_code
_entity_poly.pdbx_strand_id
1 'polypeptide(L)' 'MKKVKSAFVGDIENSIPEIYLTIDHLKSGDYKFHIVERQKVIKTISVKKK' A
#
# COMPACT_ATOMS: atom_id res chain seq x y z
N MET A 1 -10.71 39.61 23.08
CA MET A 1 -11.26 38.47 22.30
C MET A 1 -10.35 37.25 22.52
N LYS A 2 -10.86 36.19 23.16
CA LYS A 2 -10.08 34.97 23.44
C LYS A 2 -9.90 34.17 22.14
N LYS A 3 -8.66 33.96 21.71
CA LYS A 3 -8.34 33.00 20.63
C LYS A 3 -8.52 31.59 21.18
N VAL A 4 -9.61 30.93 20.79
CA VAL A 4 -9.77 29.50 20.99
C VAL A 4 -8.82 28.81 20.01
N LYS A 5 -7.70 28.28 20.53
CA LYS A 5 -6.88 27.34 19.75
C LYS A 5 -7.65 26.02 19.72
N SER A 6 -8.30 25.71 18.60
CA SER A 6 -8.82 24.36 18.36
C SER A 6 -7.63 23.43 18.16
N ALA A 7 -7.20 22.79 19.23
CA ALA A 7 -6.26 21.68 19.15
C ALA A 7 -7.03 20.45 18.65
N PHE A 8 -7.19 20.34 17.33
CA PHE A 8 -7.26 19.02 16.71
C PHE A 8 -5.83 18.49 16.72
N VAL A 9 -5.46 17.83 17.80
CA VAL A 9 -4.26 16.97 17.83
C VAL A 9 -4.66 15.72 17.06
N GLY A 10 -4.56 15.80 15.73
CA GLY A 10 -4.67 14.64 14.88
C GLY A 10 -3.34 13.92 14.88
N ASP A 11 -3.32 12.67 15.34
CA ASP A 11 -2.24 11.69 15.18
C ASP A 11 -1.99 11.34 13.68
N ILE A 12 -1.70 12.34 12.84
CA ILE A 12 -1.49 12.19 11.40
C ILE A 12 0.01 12.28 11.04
N GLU A 13 0.91 12.37 12.02
CA GLU A 13 2.33 12.63 11.72
C GLU A 13 3.18 11.40 11.36
N ASN A 14 2.68 10.16 11.46
CA ASN A 14 3.55 8.97 11.31
C ASN A 14 2.99 7.79 10.49
N SER A 15 1.87 7.91 9.78
CA SER A 15 1.39 6.79 8.96
C SER A 15 2.17 6.73 7.64
N ILE A 16 3.10 5.77 7.52
CA ILE A 16 3.64 5.37 6.22
C ILE A 16 2.45 5.01 5.32
N PRO A 17 2.31 5.58 4.12
CA PRO A 17 1.19 5.27 3.25
C PRO A 17 1.24 3.78 2.86
N GLU A 18 0.20 3.04 3.25
CA GLU A 18 0.05 1.63 2.92
C GLU A 18 -0.83 1.48 1.69
N ILE A 19 -0.38 0.66 0.74
CA ILE A 19 -1.14 0.34 -0.48
C ILE A 19 -1.52 -1.13 -0.42
N TYR A 20 -2.82 -1.40 -0.40
CA TYR A 20 -3.38 -2.75 -0.44
C TYR A 20 -3.94 -3.04 -1.83
N LEU A 21 -3.47 -4.12 -2.45
CA LEU A 21 -3.92 -4.57 -3.78
C LEU A 21 -4.47 -5.99 -3.67
N THR A 22 -5.64 -6.23 -4.27
CA THR A 22 -6.29 -7.54 -4.31
C THR A 22 -6.49 -7.95 -5.76
N ILE A 23 -6.22 -9.22 -6.08
CA ILE A 23 -6.46 -9.81 -7.40
C ILE A 23 -7.24 -11.10 -7.22
N ASP A 24 -8.52 -11.07 -7.58
CA ASP A 24 -9.52 -12.11 -7.35
C ASP A 24 -9.67 -13.07 -8.54
N HIS A 25 -9.56 -12.56 -9.76
CA HIS A 25 -9.88 -13.32 -10.99
C HIS A 25 -8.70 -14.04 -11.66
N LEU A 26 -7.61 -14.32 -10.94
CA LEU A 26 -6.55 -15.18 -11.47
C LEU A 26 -7.03 -16.63 -11.60
N LYS A 27 -6.68 -17.27 -12.71
CA LYS A 27 -6.82 -18.72 -12.87
C LYS A 27 -5.86 -19.44 -11.92
N SER A 28 -6.02 -20.75 -11.77
CA SER A 28 -5.04 -21.55 -11.05
C SER A 28 -3.70 -21.53 -11.80
N GLY A 29 -2.60 -21.46 -11.05
CA GLY A 29 -1.27 -21.33 -11.63
C GLY A 29 -0.24 -20.76 -10.67
N ASP A 30 1.01 -20.75 -11.15
CA ASP A 30 2.15 -20.13 -10.47
C ASP A 30 2.41 -18.74 -11.08
N TYR A 31 2.41 -17.70 -10.25
CA TYR A 31 2.53 -16.30 -10.65
C TYR A 31 3.74 -15.63 -10.01
N LYS A 32 4.32 -14.67 -10.73
CA LYS A 32 5.32 -13.73 -10.22
C LYS A 32 4.80 -12.31 -10.37
N PHE A 33 4.60 -11.60 -9.26
CA PHE A 33 4.24 -10.20 -9.25
C PHE A 33 5.51 -9.36 -9.12
N HIS A 34 5.71 -8.45 -10.06
CA HIS A 34 6.80 -7.48 -10.02
C HIS A 34 6.25 -6.13 -9.56
N ILE A 35 6.76 -5.63 -8.43
CA ILE A 35 6.53 -4.25 -8.01
C ILE A 35 7.60 -3.41 -8.69
N VAL A 36 7.17 -2.42 -9.48
CA VAL A 36 8.04 -1.61 -10.33
C VAL A 36 7.91 -0.14 -9.93
N GLU A 37 9.04 0.53 -9.72
CA GLU A 37 9.12 1.98 -9.52
C GLU A 37 10.05 2.56 -10.58
N ARG A 38 9.60 3.61 -11.31
CA ARG A 38 10.38 4.27 -12.37
C ARG A 38 11.02 3.28 -13.37
N GLN A 39 10.21 2.31 -13.83
CA GLN A 39 10.62 1.24 -14.76
C GLN A 39 11.64 0.23 -14.21
N LYS A 40 11.98 0.27 -12.92
CA LYS A 40 12.86 -0.71 -12.26
C LYS A 40 12.06 -1.60 -11.31
N VAL A 41 12.28 -2.91 -11.38
CA VAL A 41 11.70 -3.87 -10.43
C VAL A 41 12.35 -3.65 -9.06
N ILE A 42 11.55 -3.33 -8.04
CA ILE A 42 12.01 -3.14 -6.65
C ILE A 42 11.70 -4.35 -5.77
N LYS A 43 10.71 -5.17 -6.14
CA LYS A 43 10.35 -6.40 -5.43
C LYS A 43 9.68 -7.39 -6.37
N THR A 44 9.90 -8.67 -6.12
CA THR A 44 9.20 -9.77 -6.80
C THR A 44 8.53 -10.66 -5.75
N ILE A 45 7.27 -11.01 -5.96
CA ILE A 45 6.47 -11.86 -5.07
C ILE A 45 5.97 -13.06 -5.87
N SER A 46 6.30 -14.27 -5.42
CA SER A 46 5.80 -15.50 -6.04
C SER A 46 4.53 -15.96 -5.33
N VAL A 47 3.48 -16.25 -6.08
CA VAL A 47 2.18 -16.71 -5.56
C VAL A 47 1.73 -17.92 -6.34
N LYS A 48 1.37 -18.99 -5.63
CA LYS A 48 0.74 -20.17 -6.21
C LYS A 48 -0.75 -20.13 -5.91
N LYS A 49 -1.57 -19.96 -6.95
CA LYS A 49 -3.03 -20.06 -6.85
C LYS A 49 -3.44 -21.50 -7.18
N LYS A 50 -4.01 -22.19 -6.20
CA LYS A 50 -4.58 -23.54 -6.37
C LYS A 50 -5.97 -23.45 -6.98
#